data_AF-A0A6J0H8W3-F1
#
_entry.id   AF-A0A6J0H8W3-F1
#
_cell.length_a   1.000
_cell.length_b   1.000
_cell.length_c   1.000
_cell.angle_alpha   90.00
_cell.angle_beta   90.00
_cell.angle_gamma   90.00
#
_symmetry.space_group_name_H-M   'P 1'
#
loop_
_entity.id
_entity.type
_entity.pdbx_description
1 polymer ?
#
loop_
_entity_poly.entity_id
_entity_poly.type
_entity_poly.pdbx_seq_one_letter_code
_entity_poly.pdbx_strand_id
1 'polypeptide(L)'
;MEMVCLHAVLIPVQCVAAVPGQADLPAGVPPGPQGCDGLTGLVEEQVHICQWQVEAMDAVRQGVELAVQECQYQFHSRCWNCSTLKGLQVFGKVAVQSTREAGFIHAISAAGIAFAVTCACSHGEMEKCGCDRKVRGASPEGFQWSGCSDNLSYGLAFSQAFVGNPERSHGVSSSQALMNLHNNEAGRKDLLTHMKVECKCHGVSGSCEVCTCWKVIPSFRKVGNILKEKFEGATEVYPKWISQGDVQRCRQLLSAPHTAPSRQPQWAFCGLN
;
A
#
# COMPACT_ATOMS: atom_id res chain seq x y z
N MET A 1 -28.96 3.19 -13.06
CA MET A 1 -27.74 2.78 -12.35
C MET A 1 -26.58 2.98 -13.30
N GLU A 2 -25.81 4.03 -13.09
CA GLU A 2 -24.73 4.51 -13.97
C GLU A 2 -23.38 4.08 -13.38
N MET A 3 -22.40 3.75 -14.22
CA MET A 3 -21.08 3.23 -13.78
C MET A 3 -19.94 3.99 -14.44
N VAL A 4 -18.87 4.29 -13.69
CA VAL A 4 -17.72 5.11 -14.14
C VAL A 4 -16.51 4.23 -14.50
N CYS A 5 -15.90 4.46 -15.66
CA CYS A 5 -14.62 3.90 -16.13
C CYS A 5 -13.55 5.00 -16.30
N LEU A 6 -12.28 4.68 -16.07
CA LEU A 6 -11.14 5.60 -16.16
C LEU A 6 -10.32 5.32 -17.45
N HIS A 7 -10.16 6.32 -18.34
CA HIS A 7 -9.34 6.20 -19.56
C HIS A 7 -8.11 7.12 -19.55
N ALA A 8 -6.99 6.61 -20.06
CA ALA A 8 -5.66 7.22 -20.09
C ALA A 8 -5.51 8.39 -21.10
N VAL A 9 -4.93 9.51 -20.67
CA VAL A 9 -4.41 10.59 -21.55
C VAL A 9 -3.00 11.00 -21.10
N LEU A 10 -2.12 11.31 -22.07
CA LEU A 10 -0.80 11.88 -21.84
C LEU A 10 -0.89 13.40 -21.97
N ILE A 11 -0.75 14.16 -20.89
CA ILE A 11 -0.71 15.64 -20.90
C ILE A 11 0.55 16.15 -20.16
N PRO A 12 1.27 17.16 -20.69
CA PRO A 12 2.40 17.77 -19.99
C PRO A 12 1.96 18.62 -18.79
N VAL A 13 2.63 18.46 -17.65
CA VAL A 13 2.32 19.13 -16.37
C VAL A 13 2.95 20.52 -16.30
N GLN A 14 2.14 21.56 -16.06
CA GLN A 14 2.62 22.88 -15.61
C GLN A 14 2.55 22.99 -14.08
N CYS A 15 3.56 23.63 -13.49
CA CYS A 15 3.68 23.82 -12.05
C CYS A 15 2.72 24.91 -11.52
N VAL A 16 1.98 24.61 -10.44
CA VAL A 16 1.23 25.61 -9.67
C VAL A 16 1.91 25.79 -8.29
N ALA A 17 2.05 27.03 -7.86
CA ALA A 17 2.75 27.41 -6.63
C ALA A 17 1.92 27.13 -5.35
N ALA A 18 2.63 26.82 -4.26
CA ALA A 18 2.05 26.55 -2.94
C ALA A 18 1.71 27.82 -2.15
N VAL A 19 0.65 27.76 -1.34
CA VAL A 19 0.24 28.80 -0.38
C VAL A 19 0.85 28.49 1.00
N PRO A 20 1.41 29.47 1.73
CA PRO A 20 1.95 29.23 3.07
C PRO A 20 0.88 29.40 4.15
N GLY A 21 0.86 28.48 5.13
CA GLY A 21 0.04 28.60 6.34
C GLY A 21 0.37 27.51 7.37
N GLN A 22 1.01 27.92 8.47
CA GLN A 22 1.42 27.11 9.62
C GLN A 22 0.26 26.74 10.55
N ALA A 23 0.38 25.59 11.22
CA ALA A 23 0.14 25.45 12.66
C ALA A 23 0.89 24.20 13.16
N ASP A 24 1.77 24.37 14.14
CA ASP A 24 2.44 23.29 14.84
C ASP A 24 1.45 22.52 15.73
N LEU A 25 1.52 21.18 15.74
CA LEU A 25 0.88 20.33 16.74
C LEU A 25 1.93 19.48 17.47
N PRO A 26 1.75 19.24 18.78
CA PRO A 26 2.78 18.69 19.64
C PRO A 26 2.95 17.18 19.42
N ALA A 27 4.19 16.73 19.54
CA ALA A 27 4.53 15.32 19.69
C ALA A 27 3.88 14.79 20.98
N GLY A 28 2.95 13.84 20.85
CA GLY A 28 2.13 13.38 21.97
C GLY A 28 1.92 11.87 21.98
N VAL A 29 2.73 11.20 22.80
CA VAL A 29 2.38 10.03 23.65
C VAL A 29 2.16 8.68 22.94
N PRO A 30 2.92 7.61 23.29
CA PRO A 30 2.57 6.25 22.89
C PRO A 30 1.21 5.88 23.52
N PRO A 31 0.28 5.27 22.76
CA PRO A 31 -1.04 4.96 23.30
C PRO A 31 -0.87 4.01 24.48
N GLY A 32 -1.18 4.52 25.67
CA GLY A 32 -1.51 3.69 26.81
C GLY A 32 -2.82 2.92 26.54
N PRO A 33 -3.37 2.20 27.52
CA PRO A 33 -4.52 1.30 27.36
C PRO A 33 -5.86 2.06 27.22
N GLN A 34 -5.87 3.21 26.55
CA GLN A 34 -7.07 3.89 26.09
C GLN A 34 -7.32 3.41 24.66
N GLY A 35 -8.42 2.70 24.47
CA GLY A 35 -8.76 2.04 23.21
C GLY A 35 -8.91 2.98 22.01
N CYS A 36 -9.37 2.39 20.91
CA CYS A 36 -9.49 3.00 19.58
C CYS A 36 -10.33 4.28 19.49
N ASP A 37 -11.15 4.57 20.51
CA ASP A 37 -12.11 5.67 20.53
C ASP A 37 -11.45 7.05 20.72
N GLY A 38 -10.17 7.10 21.11
CA GLY A 38 -9.38 8.33 21.27
C GLY A 38 -8.46 8.67 20.08
N LEU A 39 -8.41 7.82 19.06
CA LEU A 39 -7.52 8.00 17.90
C LEU A 39 -8.12 9.04 16.94
N THR A 40 -7.61 10.27 16.98
CA THR A 40 -8.00 11.32 16.05
C THR A 40 -7.58 10.98 14.63
N GLY A 41 -8.52 10.98 13.70
CA GLY A 41 -8.27 10.81 12.27
C GLY A 41 -8.44 9.41 11.70
N LEU A 42 -9.02 8.50 12.49
CA LEU A 42 -9.64 7.29 11.98
C LEU A 42 -11.11 7.53 11.62
N VAL A 43 -11.56 6.94 10.53
CA VAL A 43 -13.01 6.84 10.22
C VAL A 43 -13.64 5.68 10.98
N GLU A 44 -14.98 5.63 11.04
CA GLU A 44 -15.74 4.64 11.82
C GLU A 44 -15.32 3.18 11.48
N GLU A 45 -15.14 2.86 10.21
CA GLU A 45 -14.67 1.55 9.77
C GLU A 45 -13.27 1.20 10.27
N GLN A 46 -12.38 2.20 10.34
CA GLN A 46 -11.02 2.02 10.86
C GLN A 46 -11.01 1.84 12.37
N VAL A 47 -11.92 2.52 13.08
CA VAL A 47 -12.12 2.31 14.52
C VAL A 47 -12.56 0.87 14.79
N HIS A 48 -13.48 0.32 13.98
CA HIS A 48 -13.90 -1.08 14.13
C HIS A 48 -12.76 -2.08 13.89
N ILE A 49 -11.87 -1.81 12.92
CA ILE A 49 -10.68 -2.65 12.68
C ILE A 49 -9.70 -2.53 13.84
N CYS A 50 -9.49 -1.31 14.34
CA CYS A 50 -8.67 -1.06 15.52
C CYS A 50 -9.21 -1.86 16.73
N GLN A 51 -10.52 -1.82 16.99
CA GLN A 51 -11.13 -2.53 18.13
C GLN A 51 -10.95 -4.04 17.99
N TRP A 52 -11.05 -4.57 16.77
CA TRP A 52 -10.80 -5.99 16.50
C TRP A 52 -9.32 -6.38 16.65
N GLN A 53 -8.41 -5.45 16.40
CA GLN A 53 -6.99 -5.73 16.30
C GLN A 53 -6.11 -4.61 16.88
N VAL A 54 -6.31 -4.34 18.17
CA VAL A 54 -5.60 -3.29 18.90
C VAL A 54 -4.07 -3.48 18.83
N GLU A 55 -3.58 -4.71 18.95
CA GLU A 55 -2.14 -5.05 18.83
C GLU A 55 -1.50 -4.59 17.51
N ALA A 56 -2.27 -4.54 16.41
CA ALA A 56 -1.72 -4.11 15.12
C ALA A 56 -1.52 -2.58 15.05
N MET A 57 -2.12 -1.79 15.95
CA MET A 57 -2.15 -0.34 15.82
C MET A 57 -0.80 0.33 16.04
N ASP A 58 0.09 -0.29 16.82
CA ASP A 58 1.48 0.15 16.92
C ASP A 58 2.20 -0.05 15.58
N ALA A 59 2.00 -1.18 14.90
CA ALA A 59 2.53 -1.41 13.56
C ALA A 59 1.89 -0.48 12.51
N VAL A 60 0.61 -0.13 12.65
CA VAL A 60 -0.05 0.88 11.79
C VAL A 60 0.61 2.24 11.95
N ARG A 61 0.83 2.71 13.18
CA ARG A 61 1.52 3.98 13.46
C ARG A 61 2.90 4.00 12.80
N GLN A 62 3.70 2.95 13.04
CA GLN A 62 5.03 2.82 12.43
C GLN A 62 4.97 2.81 10.90
N GLY A 63 3.98 2.11 10.31
CA GLY A 63 3.78 2.06 8.87
C GLY A 63 3.44 3.41 8.25
N VAL A 64 2.66 4.24 8.94
CA VAL A 64 2.35 5.62 8.52
C VAL A 64 3.58 6.51 8.61
N GLU A 65 4.31 6.46 9.72
CA GLU A 65 5.54 7.24 9.90
C GLU A 65 6.57 6.89 8.81
N LEU A 66 6.74 5.59 8.54
CA LEU A 66 7.61 5.09 7.49
C LEU A 66 7.18 5.59 6.10
N ALA A 67 5.88 5.59 5.79
CA ALA A 67 5.35 6.11 4.54
C ALA A 67 5.61 7.61 4.36
N VAL A 68 5.42 8.41 5.42
CA VAL A 68 5.69 9.86 5.42
C VAL A 68 7.18 10.13 5.23
N GLN A 69 8.04 9.43 5.96
CA GLN A 69 9.50 9.56 5.85
C GLN A 69 9.97 9.21 4.44
N GLU A 70 9.47 8.13 3.86
CA GLU A 70 9.83 7.72 2.50
C GLU A 70 9.30 8.69 1.46
N CYS A 71 8.09 9.23 1.63
CA CYS A 71 7.55 10.26 0.76
C CYS A 71 8.41 11.53 0.78
N GLN A 72 8.78 12.01 1.97
CA GLN A 72 9.68 13.16 2.11
C GLN A 72 11.04 12.90 1.50
N TYR A 73 11.56 11.68 1.64
CA TYR A 73 12.80 11.28 0.98
C TYR A 73 12.66 11.33 -0.55
N GLN A 74 11.62 10.72 -1.14
CA GLN A 74 11.46 10.66 -2.59
C GLN A 74 11.22 12.03 -3.23
N PHE A 75 10.69 12.99 -2.47
CA PHE A 75 10.31 14.32 -2.95
C PHE A 75 11.15 15.46 -2.37
N HIS A 76 12.29 15.18 -1.71
CA HIS A 76 13.09 16.20 -1.01
C HIS A 76 13.54 17.38 -1.88
N SER A 77 13.74 17.15 -3.19
CA SER A 77 14.18 18.16 -4.18
C SER A 77 13.06 18.63 -5.11
N ARG A 78 11.79 18.37 -4.76
CA ARG A 78 10.61 18.84 -5.53
C ARG A 78 9.96 20.03 -4.84
N CYS A 79 9.19 20.82 -5.59
CA CYS A 79 8.45 21.96 -5.04
C CYS A 79 7.44 21.50 -3.97
N TRP A 80 6.73 20.40 -4.25
CA TRP A 80 6.00 19.65 -3.24
C TRP A 80 6.93 18.58 -2.67
N ASN A 81 7.30 18.73 -1.39
CA ASN A 81 8.28 17.87 -0.70
C ASN A 81 7.67 16.97 0.36
N CYS A 82 6.34 16.76 0.32
CA CYS A 82 5.62 15.89 1.26
C CYS A 82 5.68 16.32 2.74
N SER A 83 6.09 17.57 3.02
CA SER A 83 6.15 18.12 4.38
C SER A 83 4.76 18.36 5.00
N THR A 84 3.74 18.61 4.17
CA THR A 84 2.36 18.83 4.60
C THR A 84 1.74 17.59 5.26
N LEU A 85 2.30 16.40 5.08
CA LEU A 85 1.81 15.18 5.73
C LEU A 85 2.09 15.11 7.24
N LYS A 86 2.95 15.97 7.81
CA LYS A 86 3.31 15.96 9.25
C LYS A 86 2.20 16.44 10.21
N GLY A 87 0.96 16.50 9.76
CA GLY A 87 -0.21 16.93 10.55
C GLY A 87 -1.54 16.70 9.83
N LEU A 88 -1.51 16.29 8.57
CA LEU A 88 -2.68 15.82 7.83
C LEU A 88 -2.97 14.36 8.19
N GLN A 89 -4.23 14.09 8.52
CA GLN A 89 -4.74 12.73 8.69
C GLN A 89 -4.55 12.00 7.36
N VAL A 90 -3.59 11.09 7.27
CA VAL A 90 -3.35 10.24 6.09
C VAL A 90 -4.61 9.44 5.70
N PHE A 91 -5.55 9.31 6.64
CA PHE A 91 -6.82 8.58 6.50
C PHE A 91 -8.08 9.45 6.61
N GLY A 92 -7.94 10.75 6.90
CA GLY A 92 -9.04 11.71 6.92
C GLY A 92 -9.24 12.36 5.56
N LYS A 93 -10.24 13.26 5.42
CA LYS A 93 -10.46 14.07 4.20
C LYS A 93 -9.23 14.94 3.88
N VAL A 94 -8.20 14.36 3.28
CA VAL A 94 -7.02 15.08 2.81
C VAL A 94 -7.47 15.96 1.66
N ALA A 95 -7.26 17.27 1.83
CA ALA A 95 -7.59 18.34 0.90
C ALA A 95 -6.74 18.36 -0.40
N VAL A 96 -6.18 17.22 -0.82
CA VAL A 96 -5.46 17.08 -2.08
C VAL A 96 -6.38 16.35 -3.06
N GLN A 97 -7.21 17.14 -3.75
CA GLN A 97 -8.11 16.65 -4.80
C GLN A 97 -7.33 16.01 -5.94
N SER A 98 -7.55 14.72 -6.20
CA SER A 98 -7.22 13.98 -7.44
C SER A 98 -5.91 14.37 -8.16
N THR A 99 -4.82 14.61 -7.44
CA THR A 99 -3.51 14.89 -8.04
C THR A 99 -2.61 13.64 -8.12
N ARG A 100 -1.54 13.73 -8.91
CA ARG A 100 -0.51 12.68 -8.96
C ARG A 100 0.13 12.46 -7.58
N GLU A 101 0.32 13.53 -6.81
CA GLU A 101 0.90 13.50 -5.47
C GLU A 101 0.00 12.76 -4.49
N ALA A 102 -1.31 13.02 -4.53
CA ALA A 102 -2.28 12.24 -3.75
C ALA A 102 -2.21 10.75 -4.11
N GLY A 103 -2.13 10.43 -5.41
CA GLY A 103 -1.97 9.05 -5.85
C GLY A 103 -0.74 8.36 -5.28
N PHE A 104 0.40 9.05 -5.23
CA PHE A 104 1.60 8.53 -4.57
C PHE A 104 1.39 8.34 -3.06
N ILE A 105 0.76 9.29 -2.37
CA ILE A 105 0.48 9.20 -0.93
C ILE A 105 -0.38 7.97 -0.60
N HIS A 106 -1.44 7.74 -1.37
CA HIS A 106 -2.30 6.55 -1.21
C HIS A 106 -1.50 5.26 -1.40
N ALA A 107 -0.69 5.18 -2.46
CA ALA A 107 0.13 4.01 -2.74
C ALA A 107 1.17 3.74 -1.65
N ILE A 108 1.95 4.75 -1.25
CA ILE A 108 3.02 4.58 -0.25
C ILE A 108 2.45 4.32 1.15
N SER A 109 1.29 4.89 1.50
CA SER A 109 0.64 4.66 2.79
C SER A 109 0.06 3.24 2.90
N ALA A 110 -0.61 2.77 1.85
CA ALA A 110 -1.11 1.39 1.80
C ALA A 110 0.03 0.36 1.87
N ALA A 111 1.13 0.63 1.15
CA ALA A 111 2.35 -0.17 1.23
C ALA A 111 3.00 -0.09 2.62
N GLY A 112 3.08 1.09 3.23
CA GLY A 112 3.69 1.30 4.54
C GLY A 112 3.00 0.49 5.64
N ILE A 113 1.67 0.50 5.68
CA ILE A 113 0.90 -0.32 6.64
C ILE A 113 1.10 -1.81 6.37
N ALA A 114 1.02 -2.25 5.12
CA ALA A 114 1.21 -3.67 4.78
C ALA A 114 2.62 -4.15 5.15
N PHE A 115 3.64 -3.32 4.90
CA PHE A 115 5.03 -3.58 5.25
C PHE A 115 5.21 -3.70 6.76
N ALA A 116 4.78 -2.70 7.53
CA ALA A 116 4.99 -2.66 8.98
C ALA A 116 4.24 -3.80 9.71
N VAL A 117 2.99 -4.08 9.32
CA VAL A 117 2.23 -5.22 9.88
C VAL A 117 2.91 -6.55 9.55
N THR A 118 3.45 -6.70 8.33
CA THR A 118 4.19 -7.92 7.96
C THR A 118 5.45 -8.07 8.82
N CYS A 119 6.22 -7.01 9.03
CA CYS A 119 7.40 -7.02 9.90
C CYS A 119 7.04 -7.39 11.34
N ALA A 120 6.01 -6.75 11.92
CA ALA A 120 5.54 -7.05 13.28
C ALA A 120 5.15 -8.52 13.44
N CYS A 121 4.46 -9.09 12.43
CA CYS A 121 4.15 -10.52 12.41
C CYS A 121 5.42 -11.40 12.39
N SER A 122 6.39 -11.10 11.53
CA SER A 122 7.62 -11.89 11.40
C SER A 122 8.53 -11.80 12.63
N HIS A 123 8.51 -10.67 13.34
CA HIS A 123 9.26 -10.48 14.59
C HIS A 123 8.56 -11.06 15.82
N GLY A 124 7.30 -11.49 15.69
CA GLY A 124 6.52 -12.02 16.81
C GLY A 124 6.00 -10.93 17.76
N GLU A 125 5.83 -9.70 17.27
CA GLU A 125 5.26 -8.58 18.02
C GLU A 125 3.72 -8.64 18.13
N MET A 126 3.08 -9.56 17.38
CA MET A 126 1.64 -9.74 17.34
C MET A 126 1.28 -11.21 17.56
N GLU A 127 0.27 -11.50 18.38
CA GLU A 127 -0.10 -12.88 18.70
C GLU A 127 -0.92 -13.55 17.58
N LYS A 128 -1.73 -12.75 16.88
CA LYS A 128 -2.67 -13.24 15.84
C LYS A 128 -2.01 -13.61 14.51
N CYS A 129 -0.70 -13.39 14.37
CA CYS A 129 0.05 -13.72 13.15
C CYS A 129 1.48 -14.18 13.47
N GLY A 130 2.22 -14.52 12.42
CA GLY A 130 3.59 -15.02 12.52
C GLY A 130 4.16 -15.25 11.13
N CYS A 131 5.29 -15.96 11.07
CA CYS A 131 5.93 -16.37 9.82
C CYS A 131 4.99 -17.17 8.90
N ASP A 132 5.19 -17.05 7.59
CA ASP A 132 4.49 -17.83 6.58
C ASP A 132 4.85 -19.32 6.71
N ARG A 133 3.83 -20.14 6.98
CA ARG A 133 3.96 -21.58 7.17
C ARG A 133 3.77 -22.37 5.86
N LYS A 134 3.40 -21.71 4.76
CA LYS A 134 3.13 -22.36 3.47
C LYS A 134 4.41 -22.81 2.76
N VAL A 135 5.55 -22.21 3.08
CA VAL A 135 6.83 -22.47 2.40
C VAL A 135 7.74 -23.27 3.34
N ARG A 136 7.87 -24.58 3.08
CA ARG A 136 8.58 -25.54 3.94
C ARG A 136 9.26 -26.63 3.12
N GLY A 137 10.26 -27.28 3.71
CA GLY A 137 10.94 -28.44 3.12
C GLY A 137 11.98 -28.07 2.07
N ALA A 138 12.29 -29.01 1.18
CA ALA A 138 13.25 -28.78 0.09
C ALA A 138 12.61 -27.98 -1.03
N SER A 139 13.32 -26.97 -1.53
CA SER A 139 12.96 -26.23 -2.73
C SER A 139 13.34 -27.02 -4.00
N PRO A 140 12.64 -26.80 -5.13
CA PRO A 140 13.06 -27.31 -6.43
C PRO A 140 14.48 -26.89 -6.83
N GLU A 141 14.94 -25.75 -6.33
CA GLU A 141 16.26 -25.17 -6.60
C GLU A 141 17.38 -25.75 -5.71
N GLY A 142 17.07 -26.72 -4.85
CA GLY A 142 18.05 -27.50 -4.08
C GLY A 142 18.39 -26.98 -2.68
N PHE A 143 17.90 -25.80 -2.29
CA PHE A 143 18.03 -25.29 -0.92
C PHE A 143 16.88 -25.74 -0.01
N GLN A 144 17.07 -25.66 1.31
CA GLN A 144 16.00 -25.95 2.28
C GLN A 144 15.31 -24.68 2.76
N TRP A 145 13.98 -24.68 2.80
CA TRP A 145 13.21 -23.63 3.46
C TRP A 145 13.36 -23.74 4.97
N SER A 146 13.84 -22.68 5.61
CA SER A 146 14.00 -22.60 7.06
C SER A 146 13.95 -21.14 7.52
N GLY A 147 13.91 -20.91 8.83
CA GLY A 147 13.78 -19.56 9.40
C GLY A 147 12.36 -19.00 9.30
N CYS A 148 12.24 -17.68 9.33
CA CYS A 148 10.97 -16.98 9.26
C CYS A 148 10.77 -16.39 7.86
N SER A 149 9.89 -17.01 7.06
CA SER A 149 9.42 -16.36 5.82
C SER A 149 8.37 -15.33 6.16
N ASP A 150 8.46 -14.13 5.59
CA ASP A 150 7.53 -13.05 5.85
C ASP A 150 6.11 -13.40 5.39
N ASN A 151 5.12 -13.26 6.27
CA ASN A 151 3.72 -13.48 5.94
C ASN A 151 3.07 -12.24 5.33
N LEU A 152 3.56 -11.86 4.14
CA LEU A 152 3.06 -10.68 3.44
C LEU A 152 1.55 -10.78 3.14
N SER A 153 1.02 -11.98 2.91
CA SER A 153 -0.42 -12.16 2.65
C SER A 153 -1.30 -11.62 3.79
N TYR A 154 -0.82 -11.71 5.03
CA TYR A 154 -1.50 -11.14 6.19
C TYR A 154 -1.46 -9.61 6.19
N GLY A 155 -0.28 -9.02 6.01
CA GLY A 155 -0.12 -7.56 5.96
C GLY A 155 -0.89 -6.91 4.81
N LEU A 156 -0.96 -7.57 3.65
CA LEU A 156 -1.76 -7.10 2.51
C LEU A 156 -3.27 -7.12 2.82
N ALA A 157 -3.76 -8.18 3.47
CA ALA A 157 -5.16 -8.29 3.87
C ALA A 157 -5.52 -7.25 4.95
N PHE A 158 -4.63 -7.05 5.93
CA PHE A 158 -4.80 -6.02 6.94
C PHE A 158 -4.87 -4.62 6.32
N SER A 159 -3.88 -4.26 5.49
CA SER A 159 -3.87 -2.96 4.80
C SER A 159 -5.10 -2.78 3.91
N GLN A 160 -5.54 -3.83 3.21
CA GLN A 160 -6.79 -3.78 2.44
C GLN A 160 -8.00 -3.41 3.29
N ALA A 161 -8.12 -4.03 4.47
CA ALA A 161 -9.21 -3.74 5.39
C ALA A 161 -9.08 -2.31 5.92
N PHE A 162 -7.89 -1.91 6.35
CA PHE A 162 -7.67 -0.66 7.07
C PHE A 162 -7.71 0.60 6.18
N VAL A 163 -7.11 0.57 4.98
CA VAL A 163 -7.07 1.74 4.08
C VAL A 163 -7.97 1.59 2.86
N GLY A 164 -8.36 0.35 2.50
CA GLY A 164 -9.17 0.09 1.31
C GLY A 164 -10.67 0.10 1.59
N ASN A 165 -11.13 -0.48 2.70
CA ASN A 165 -12.57 -0.55 2.98
C ASN A 165 -13.23 0.81 3.24
N PRO A 166 -12.60 1.77 3.96
CA PRO A 166 -13.12 3.13 4.09
C PRO A 166 -13.47 3.78 2.75
N GLU A 167 -12.59 3.64 1.74
CA GLU A 167 -12.82 4.18 0.39
C GLU A 167 -14.04 3.52 -0.30
N ARG A 168 -14.36 2.27 0.04
CA ARG A 168 -15.57 1.59 -0.47
C ARG A 168 -16.84 2.09 0.20
N SER A 169 -16.78 2.34 1.51
CA SER A 169 -17.92 2.82 2.30
C SER A 169 -18.31 4.26 1.97
N HIS A 170 -17.35 5.13 1.65
CA HIS A 170 -17.60 6.52 1.26
C HIS A 170 -18.23 6.70 -0.15
N GLY A 171 -18.58 5.60 -0.81
CA GLY A 171 -19.25 5.57 -2.11
C GLY A 171 -18.29 5.18 -3.24
N VAL A 172 -18.35 3.91 -3.64
CA VAL A 172 -17.73 3.35 -4.87
C VAL A 172 -18.17 4.09 -6.14
N SER A 173 -19.16 4.97 -6.02
CA SER A 173 -19.70 5.85 -7.04
C SER A 173 -18.79 7.04 -7.40
N SER A 174 -17.87 7.45 -6.51
CA SER A 174 -16.95 8.55 -6.76
C SER A 174 -15.74 8.07 -7.56
N SER A 175 -15.43 8.77 -8.66
CA SER A 175 -14.20 8.55 -9.45
C SER A 175 -12.93 8.69 -8.61
N GLN A 176 -12.97 9.53 -7.58
CA GLN A 176 -11.87 9.72 -6.62
C GLN A 176 -11.67 8.46 -5.76
N ALA A 177 -12.74 7.86 -5.23
CA ALA A 177 -12.65 6.65 -4.42
C ALA A 177 -12.08 5.48 -5.24
N LEU A 178 -12.48 5.36 -6.52
CA LEU A 178 -11.90 4.37 -7.43
C LEU A 178 -10.41 4.60 -7.68
N MET A 179 -9.99 5.86 -7.84
CA MET A 179 -8.58 6.22 -7.99
C MET A 179 -7.78 5.90 -6.73
N ASN A 180 -8.29 6.23 -5.55
CA ASN A 180 -7.66 5.93 -4.26
C ASN A 180 -7.51 4.43 -4.06
N LEU A 181 -8.55 3.64 -4.34
CA LEU A 181 -8.50 2.18 -4.30
C LEU A 181 -7.45 1.60 -5.26
N HIS A 182 -7.36 2.15 -6.48
CA HIS A 182 -6.35 1.75 -7.45
C HIS A 182 -4.93 1.99 -6.93
N ASN A 183 -4.67 3.20 -6.43
CA ASN A 183 -3.36 3.60 -5.93
C ASN A 183 -2.97 2.79 -4.68
N ASN A 184 -3.92 2.57 -3.76
CA ASN A 184 -3.73 1.70 -2.59
C ASN A 184 -3.35 0.27 -3.00
N GLU A 185 -3.99 -0.28 -4.04
CA GLU A 185 -3.66 -1.61 -4.59
C GLU A 185 -2.31 -1.61 -5.30
N ALA A 186 -1.96 -0.55 -6.04
CA ALA A 186 -0.68 -0.44 -6.72
C ALA A 186 0.51 -0.52 -5.75
N GLY A 187 0.41 0.15 -4.59
CA GLY A 187 1.42 0.06 -3.52
C GLY A 187 1.51 -1.32 -2.88
N ARG A 188 0.37 -1.92 -2.54
CA ARG A 188 0.30 -3.29 -1.99
C ARG A 188 0.87 -4.32 -2.95
N LYS A 189 0.58 -4.20 -4.25
CA LYS A 189 1.08 -5.09 -5.29
C LYS A 189 2.61 -5.02 -5.43
N ASP A 190 3.23 -3.86 -5.25
CA ASP A 190 4.68 -3.73 -5.37
C ASP A 190 5.45 -4.48 -4.29
N LEU A 191 4.89 -4.62 -3.08
CA LEU A 191 5.43 -5.51 -2.06
C LEU A 191 5.39 -6.97 -2.51
N LEU A 192 4.25 -7.40 -3.06
CA LEU A 192 4.03 -8.78 -3.48
C LEU A 192 4.95 -9.19 -4.63
N THR A 193 5.07 -8.34 -5.65
CA THR A 193 5.85 -8.65 -6.85
C THR A 193 7.36 -8.60 -6.62
N HIS A 194 7.82 -7.93 -5.56
CA HIS A 194 9.25 -7.73 -5.27
C HIS A 194 9.74 -8.46 -4.01
N MET A 195 8.96 -9.41 -3.47
CA MET A 195 9.48 -10.35 -2.48
C MET A 195 10.70 -11.09 -3.04
N LYS A 196 11.68 -11.35 -2.19
CA LYS A 196 12.92 -12.04 -2.57
C LYS A 196 13.17 -13.22 -1.64
N VAL A 197 13.94 -14.18 -2.14
CA VAL A 197 14.46 -15.27 -1.32
C VAL A 197 15.83 -14.83 -0.80
N GLU A 198 16.01 -14.85 0.51
CA GLU A 198 17.31 -14.68 1.16
C GLU A 198 17.79 -16.02 1.70
N CYS A 199 19.09 -16.25 1.59
CA CYS A 199 19.71 -17.52 1.92
C CYS A 199 20.91 -17.32 2.84
N LYS A 200 21.08 -18.25 3.78
CA LYS A 200 22.29 -18.41 4.57
C LYS A 200 22.98 -19.71 4.20
N CYS A 201 24.26 -19.61 3.86
CA CYS A 201 25.11 -20.74 3.56
C CYS A 201 25.76 -21.29 4.83
N HIS A 202 25.88 -22.62 4.92
CA HIS A 202 26.38 -23.34 6.11
C HIS A 202 27.58 -24.25 5.80
N GLY A 203 28.21 -24.13 4.64
CA GLY A 203 29.33 -24.98 4.24
C GLY A 203 30.66 -24.57 4.88
N VAL A 204 31.61 -25.52 4.88
CA VAL A 204 32.96 -25.33 5.45
C VAL A 204 33.66 -24.17 4.74
N SER A 205 34.33 -23.31 5.50
CA SER A 205 35.01 -22.11 4.99
C SER A 205 34.11 -21.13 4.21
N GLY A 206 32.79 -21.15 4.46
CA GLY A 206 31.83 -20.26 3.80
C GLY A 206 31.31 -20.78 2.46
N SER A 207 31.50 -22.07 2.14
CA SER A 207 30.88 -22.65 0.95
C SER A 207 29.34 -22.67 1.05
N CYS A 208 28.66 -22.59 -0.10
CA CYS A 208 27.20 -22.57 -0.21
C CYS A 208 26.61 -23.91 -0.67
N GLU A 209 27.33 -25.02 -0.47
CA GLU A 209 26.86 -26.37 -0.83
C GLU A 209 25.58 -26.76 -0.10
N VAL A 210 25.44 -26.32 1.15
CA VAL A 210 24.20 -26.41 1.92
C VAL A 210 23.79 -25.00 2.31
N CYS A 211 22.58 -24.60 1.93
CA CYS A 211 22.01 -23.34 2.34
C CYS A 211 20.55 -23.48 2.78
N THR A 212 20.17 -22.61 3.70
CA THR A 212 18.79 -22.47 4.15
C THR A 212 18.27 -21.11 3.75
N CYS A 213 17.06 -21.04 3.21
CA CYS A 213 16.50 -19.79 2.72
C CYS A 213 15.11 -19.52 3.28
N TRP A 214 14.72 -18.25 3.27
CA TRP A 214 13.39 -17.75 3.64
C TRP A 214 12.97 -16.65 2.67
N LYS A 215 11.65 -16.43 2.55
CA LYS A 215 11.12 -15.31 1.77
C LYS A 215 11.10 -14.06 2.63
N VAL A 216 11.59 -12.96 2.08
CA VAL A 216 11.51 -11.64 2.73
C VAL A 216 10.83 -10.62 1.83
N ILE A 217 10.14 -9.68 2.45
CA ILE A 217 9.61 -8.50 1.76
C ILE A 217 10.77 -7.58 1.32
N PRO A 218 10.62 -6.81 0.23
CA PRO A 218 11.65 -5.87 -0.21
C PRO A 218 11.88 -4.77 0.83
N SER A 219 13.06 -4.16 0.85
CA SER A 219 13.28 -2.97 1.68
C SER A 219 12.30 -1.85 1.29
N PHE A 220 11.82 -1.09 2.27
CA PHE A 220 10.83 -0.06 2.00
C PHE A 220 11.33 1.03 1.05
N ARG A 221 12.64 1.35 1.09
CA ARG A 221 13.30 2.23 0.10
C ARG A 221 13.17 1.70 -1.33
N LYS A 222 13.27 0.39 -1.56
CA LYS A 222 13.08 -0.20 -2.89
C LYS A 222 11.64 0.02 -3.37
N VAL A 223 10.66 -0.16 -2.49
CA VAL A 223 9.24 0.12 -2.78
C VAL A 223 9.02 1.59 -3.10
N GLY A 224 9.60 2.50 -2.30
CA GLY A 224 9.56 3.94 -2.53
C GLY A 224 10.12 4.34 -3.90
N ASN A 225 11.25 3.77 -4.30
CA ASN A 225 11.84 4.01 -5.63
C ASN A 225 10.92 3.54 -6.77
N ILE A 226 10.34 2.34 -6.67
CA ILE A 226 9.41 1.79 -7.68
C ILE A 226 8.16 2.66 -7.79
N LEU A 227 7.57 3.03 -6.65
CA LEU A 227 6.41 3.92 -6.62
C LEU A 227 6.74 5.30 -7.17
N LYS A 228 7.97 5.77 -6.97
CA LYS A 228 8.43 7.06 -7.50
C LYS A 228 8.55 7.02 -9.02
N GLU A 229 9.01 5.92 -9.61
CA GLU A 229 9.00 5.71 -11.06
C GLU A 229 7.57 5.68 -11.61
N LYS A 230 6.66 4.96 -10.95
CA LYS A 230 5.24 4.94 -11.30
C LYS A 230 4.59 6.32 -11.20
N PHE A 231 4.96 7.11 -10.20
CA PHE A 231 4.50 8.48 -10.05
C PHE A 231 4.93 9.33 -11.24
N GLU A 232 6.18 9.24 -11.71
CA GLU A 232 6.69 10.01 -12.85
C GLU A 232 6.00 9.64 -14.17
N GLY A 233 5.66 8.36 -14.34
CA GLY A 233 4.89 7.85 -15.47
C GLY A 233 3.37 7.79 -15.26
N ALA A 234 2.84 8.44 -14.22
CA ALA A 234 1.43 8.34 -13.87
C ALA A 234 0.54 8.95 -14.95
N THR A 235 -0.53 8.23 -15.29
CA THR A 235 -1.44 8.58 -16.37
C THR A 235 -2.64 9.35 -15.83
N GLU A 236 -2.97 10.47 -16.47
CA GLU A 236 -4.20 11.18 -16.16
C GLU A 236 -5.41 10.39 -16.68
N VAL A 237 -6.48 10.36 -15.88
CA VAL A 237 -7.69 9.60 -16.18
C VAL A 237 -8.94 10.43 -16.03
N TYR A 238 -9.91 10.20 -16.92
CA TYR A 238 -11.21 10.88 -16.91
C TYR A 238 -12.34 9.90 -16.59
N PRO A 239 -13.33 10.28 -15.77
CA PRO A 239 -14.49 9.47 -15.51
C PRO A 239 -15.37 9.37 -16.76
N LYS A 240 -15.68 8.14 -17.18
CA LYS A 240 -16.57 7.85 -18.30
C LYS A 240 -17.73 6.99 -17.85
N TRP A 241 -18.94 7.45 -18.10
CA TRP A 241 -20.15 6.65 -17.89
C TRP A 241 -20.21 5.51 -18.91
N ILE A 242 -20.34 4.28 -18.43
CA ILE A 242 -20.45 3.08 -19.28
C ILE A 242 -21.78 2.36 -19.06
N SER A 243 -22.27 1.71 -20.11
CA SER A 243 -23.51 0.93 -20.06
C SER A 243 -23.33 -0.34 -19.23
N GLN A 244 -24.41 -0.89 -18.67
CA GLN A 244 -24.36 -2.10 -17.84
C GLN A 244 -23.76 -3.32 -18.57
N GLY A 245 -23.87 -3.37 -19.91
CA GLY A 245 -23.24 -4.41 -20.74
C GLY A 245 -21.72 -4.28 -20.85
N ASP A 246 -21.19 -3.05 -20.91
CA ASP A 246 -19.75 -2.79 -20.97
C ASP A 246 -19.05 -3.08 -19.63
N VAL A 247 -19.77 -2.96 -18.52
CA VAL A 247 -19.31 -3.29 -17.17
C VAL A 247 -19.03 -4.78 -17.03
N GLN A 248 -19.95 -5.63 -17.51
CA GLN A 248 -19.76 -7.08 -17.50
C GLN A 248 -18.54 -7.48 -18.32
N ARG A 249 -18.32 -6.82 -19.46
CA ARG A 249 -17.14 -7.03 -20.30
C ARG A 249 -15.84 -6.61 -19.61
N CYS A 250 -15.81 -5.46 -18.92
CA CYS A 250 -14.65 -5.04 -18.12
C CYS A 250 -14.39 -5.97 -16.94
N ARG A 251 -15.43 -6.41 -16.23
CA ARG A 251 -15.30 -7.37 -15.12
C ARG A 251 -14.73 -8.71 -15.60
N GLN A 252 -15.18 -9.19 -16.76
CA GLN A 252 -14.66 -10.40 -17.40
C GLN A 252 -13.17 -10.26 -17.76
N LEU A 253 -12.76 -9.11 -18.32
CA LEU A 253 -11.36 -8.81 -18.63
C LEU A 253 -10.46 -8.75 -17.39
N LEU A 254 -10.96 -8.24 -16.26
CA LEU A 254 -10.23 -8.20 -14.99
C LEU A 254 -10.13 -9.57 -14.29
N SER A 255 -11.10 -10.46 -14.53
CA SER A 255 -11.10 -11.84 -14.00
C SER A 255 -10.32 -12.84 -14.86
N ALA A 256 -9.81 -12.43 -16.02
CA ALA A 256 -9.02 -13.32 -16.88
C ALA A 256 -7.65 -13.64 -16.23
N PRO A 257 -7.20 -14.91 -16.24
CA PRO A 257 -5.90 -15.27 -15.68
C PRO A 257 -4.77 -14.49 -16.36
N HIS A 258 -3.83 -13.96 -15.57
CA HIS A 258 -2.66 -13.23 -16.04
C HIS A 258 -1.68 -14.18 -16.77
N THR A 259 -1.98 -14.53 -18.01
CA THR A 259 -1.08 -15.28 -18.91
C THR A 259 -0.81 -14.48 -20.18
N ALA A 260 -0.16 -13.32 -20.05
CA ALA A 260 0.57 -12.67 -21.15
C ALA A 260 1.46 -11.52 -20.62
N PRO A 261 2.67 -11.34 -21.16
CA PRO A 261 3.50 -10.17 -20.88
C PRO A 261 3.03 -9.00 -21.76
N SER A 262 2.00 -8.27 -21.34
CA SER A 262 1.66 -6.99 -21.97
C SER A 262 2.46 -5.85 -21.33
N ARG A 263 3.14 -5.05 -22.17
CA ARG A 263 3.94 -3.88 -21.76
C ARG A 263 3.13 -2.68 -21.26
N GLN A 264 1.83 -2.84 -21.05
CA GLN A 264 0.98 -1.83 -20.42
C GLN A 264 -0.07 -2.54 -19.57
N PRO A 265 -0.23 -2.16 -18.29
CA PRO A 265 -1.28 -2.73 -17.51
C PRO A 265 -2.58 -1.96 -17.79
N GLN A 266 -3.52 -2.62 -18.47
CA GLN A 266 -4.89 -2.11 -18.63
C GLN A 266 -5.64 -2.31 -17.31
N TRP A 267 -5.77 -1.24 -16.52
CA TRP A 267 -6.61 -1.25 -15.32
C TRP A 267 -7.89 -0.46 -15.59
N ALA A 268 -8.98 -1.15 -15.93
CA ALA A 268 -10.32 -0.55 -15.91
C ALA A 268 -10.92 -0.74 -14.51
N PHE A 269 -11.37 0.31 -13.84
CA PHE A 269 -12.21 0.21 -12.64
C PHE A 269 -13.65 0.50 -13.06
N CYS A 270 -14.60 -0.35 -12.66
CA CYS A 270 -16.02 -0.09 -12.83
C CYS A 270 -16.66 0.06 -11.45
N GLY A 271 -17.05 1.28 -11.08
CA GLY A 271 -17.82 1.56 -9.86
C GLY A 271 -19.32 1.64 -10.12
N LEU A 272 -20.15 1.15 -9.19
CA LEU A 272 -21.61 1.33 -9.19
C LEU A 272 -21.97 2.61 -8.43
N ASN A 273 -22.93 3.38 -8.96
CA ASN A 273 -23.62 4.46 -8.23
C ASN A 273 -24.57 3.89 -7.18
#